data_AF-A0A7X6MBA5-F1
#
_entry.id   AF-A0A7X6MBA5-F1
#
_cell.length_a   1.000
_cell.length_b   1.000
_cell.length_c   1.000
_cell.angle_alpha   90.00
_cell.angle_beta   90.00
_cell.angle_gamma   90.00
#
_symmetry.space_group_name_H-M   'P 1'
#
loop_
_entity.id
_entity.type
_entity.pdbx_description
1 polymer ?
#
loop_
_entity_poly.entity_id
_entity_poly.type
_entity_poly.pdbx_seq_one_letter_code
_entity_poly.pdbx_strand_id
1 'polypeptide(L)'
;MTTAAVREDTTVAFPVGIELTGRLIHDAERSVLVLETDEGPEPLSTSLASYGLLPADGCVFVKGWSEHAGLAESLEEQGLIEIEDRLVVGPFSSTAYEVRVLLD
;
A
#
# COMPACT_ATOMS: atom_id res chain seq x y z
N MET A 1 17.38 0.70 -15.85
CA MET A 1 17.54 0.15 -14.49
C MET A 1 16.58 0.95 -13.64
N THR A 2 15.39 0.41 -13.42
CA THR A 2 14.40 1.05 -12.56
C THR A 2 14.76 0.65 -11.13
N THR A 3 15.12 1.61 -10.30
CA THR A 3 15.47 1.36 -8.91
C THR A 3 14.19 1.45 -8.10
N ALA A 4 13.64 0.31 -7.69
CA ALA A 4 12.63 0.31 -6.64
C ALA A 4 13.26 0.85 -5.35
N ALA A 5 12.54 1.69 -4.62
CA ALA A 5 12.95 2.12 -3.29
C ALA A 5 12.71 0.95 -2.31
N VAL A 6 13.65 0.71 -1.41
CA VAL A 6 13.62 -0.42 -0.48
C VAL A 6 13.94 0.06 0.92
N ARG A 7 13.11 -0.35 1.89
CA ARG A 7 13.37 -0.22 3.31
C ARG A 7 13.42 -1.60 3.95
N GLU A 8 14.58 -1.93 4.49
CA GLU A 8 14.82 -3.20 5.19
C GLU A 8 14.12 -3.22 6.56
N ASP A 9 13.91 -4.41 7.10
CA ASP A 9 13.43 -4.66 8.47
C ASP A 9 12.18 -3.83 8.86
N THR A 10 11.24 -3.68 7.93
CA THR A 10 9.99 -2.94 8.15
C THR A 10 8.94 -3.89 8.72
N THR A 11 8.46 -3.60 9.92
CA THR A 11 7.25 -4.23 10.47
C THR A 11 6.04 -3.46 9.96
N VAL A 12 5.00 -4.16 9.52
CA VAL A 12 3.70 -3.62 9.16
C VAL A 12 2.65 -4.28 10.05
N ALA A 13 1.93 -3.46 10.82
CA ALA A 13 0.79 -3.90 11.59
C ALA A 13 -0.46 -3.96 10.70
N PHE A 14 -1.05 -5.14 10.60
CA PHE A 14 -2.35 -5.35 10.00
C PHE A 14 -3.44 -5.21 11.07
N PRO A 15 -4.54 -4.51 10.78
CA PRO A 15 -5.64 -4.27 11.73
C PRO A 15 -6.31 -5.53 12.30
N VAL A 16 -6.11 -6.69 11.67
CA VAL A 16 -6.55 -8.00 12.17
C VAL A 16 -5.70 -8.54 13.33
N GLY A 17 -4.74 -7.77 13.83
CA GLY A 17 -3.87 -8.15 14.95
C GLY A 17 -2.68 -9.01 14.53
N ILE A 18 -2.28 -8.92 13.26
CA ILE A 18 -1.11 -9.61 12.71
C ILE A 18 -0.04 -8.56 12.41
N GLU A 19 1.21 -8.84 12.75
CA GLU A 19 2.34 -8.04 12.36
C GLU A 19 3.22 -8.87 11.44
N LEU A 20 3.57 -8.32 10.28
CA LEU A 20 4.52 -8.94 9.37
C LEU A 20 5.77 -8.08 9.31
N THR A 21 6.93 -8.71 9.31
CA THR A 21 8.21 -8.01 9.16
C THR A 21 8.90 -8.48 7.90
N GLY A 22 9.44 -7.54 7.13
CA GLY A 22 10.08 -7.84 5.87
C GLY A 22 10.70 -6.61 5.22
N ARG A 23 10.98 -6.72 3.93
CA ARG A 23 11.51 -5.62 3.11
C ARG A 23 10.35 -4.90 2.46
N LEU A 24 10.16 -3.62 2.77
CA LEU A 24 9.15 -2.82 2.12
C LEU A 24 9.72 -2.28 0.81
N ILE A 25 9.09 -2.62 -0.31
CA ILE A 25 9.58 -2.31 -1.65
C ILE A 25 8.52 -1.47 -2.37
N HIS A 26 8.95 -0.33 -2.90
CA HIS A 26 8.14 0.56 -3.73
C HIS A 26 8.69 0.68 -5.15
N ASP A 27 7.91 0.20 -6.13
CA ASP A 27 8.17 0.39 -7.56
C ASP A 27 7.24 1.50 -8.07
N ALA A 28 7.77 2.73 -8.10
CA ALA A 28 7.02 3.93 -8.49
C ALA A 28 6.59 3.91 -9.97
N GLU A 29 7.36 3.28 -10.86
CA GLU A 29 6.99 3.17 -12.28
C GLU A 29 5.78 2.27 -12.51
N ARG A 30 5.57 1.30 -11.61
CA ARG A 30 4.44 0.37 -11.66
C ARG A 30 3.34 0.68 -10.65
N SER A 31 3.53 1.71 -9.82
CA SER A 31 2.65 2.04 -8.69
C SER A 31 2.40 0.83 -7.79
N VAL A 32 3.48 0.12 -7.43
CA VAL A 32 3.41 -1.09 -6.58
C VAL A 32 4.12 -0.87 -5.26
N LEU A 33 3.41 -1.16 -4.18
CA LEU A 33 3.95 -1.33 -2.83
C LEU A 33 3.74 -2.78 -2.37
N VAL A 34 4.81 -3.42 -1.92
CA VAL A 34 4.83 -4.81 -1.45
C VAL A 34 5.73 -4.95 -0.22
N LEU A 35 5.33 -5.78 0.74
CA LEU A 35 6.19 -6.22 1.83
C LEU A 35 6.71 -7.63 1.50
N GLU A 36 8.00 -7.78 1.27
CA GLU A 36 8.62 -9.07 1.02
C GLU A 36 9.04 -9.73 2.34
N THR A 37 8.31 -10.74 2.77
CA THR A 37 8.56 -11.52 4.00
C THR A 37 9.30 -12.83 3.68
N ASP A 38 9.61 -13.62 4.71
CA ASP A 38 10.16 -14.97 4.57
C ASP A 38 9.13 -15.99 4.03
N GLU A 39 7.84 -15.76 4.27
CA GLU A 39 6.74 -16.56 3.73
C GLU A 39 6.40 -16.19 2.27
N GLY A 40 6.77 -14.99 1.83
CA GLY A 40 6.62 -14.54 0.44
C GLY A 40 6.24 -13.05 0.32
N PRO A 41 5.93 -12.58 -0.90
CA PRO A 41 5.49 -11.21 -1.10
C PRO A 41 4.05 -11.01 -0.61
N GLU A 42 3.85 -10.00 0.24
CA GLU A 42 2.54 -9.51 0.67
C GLU A 42 2.23 -8.17 -0.04
N PRO A 43 1.35 -8.15 -1.05
CA PRO A 43 0.99 -6.94 -1.77
C PRO A 43 0.16 -5.99 -0.87
N LEU A 44 0.73 -4.83 -0.54
CA LEU A 44 0.01 -3.81 0.24
C LEU A 44 -0.82 -2.88 -0.64
N SER A 45 -0.41 -2.74 -1.90
CA SER A 45 -1.10 -1.97 -2.93
C SER A 45 -2.11 -2.80 -3.73
N THR A 46 -3.05 -2.13 -4.38
CA THR A 46 -4.03 -2.73 -5.29
C THR A 46 -4.16 -1.93 -6.58
N SER A 47 -4.45 -2.60 -7.70
CA SER A 47 -4.75 -1.91 -8.96
C SER A 47 -6.24 -1.62 -9.07
N LEU A 48 -6.57 -0.38 -9.38
CA LEU A 48 -7.94 0.07 -9.65
C LEU A 48 -8.16 0.40 -11.14
N ALA A 49 -7.27 -0.06 -12.03
CA ALA A 49 -7.32 0.22 -13.45
C ALA A 49 -8.62 -0.28 -14.12
N SER A 50 -9.22 -1.36 -13.60
CA SER A 50 -10.53 -1.87 -14.06
C SER A 50 -11.69 -0.90 -13.78
N TYR A 51 -11.51 0.04 -12.85
CA TYR A 51 -12.42 1.14 -12.57
C TYR A 51 -12.04 2.44 -13.29
N GLY A 52 -11.02 2.40 -14.16
CA GLY A 52 -10.52 3.58 -14.87
C GLY A 52 -9.68 4.55 -14.02
N LEU A 53 -9.20 4.09 -12.85
CA LEU A 53 -8.42 4.90 -11.91
C LEU A 53 -6.94 4.54 -11.98
N LEU A 54 -6.10 5.57 -11.97
CA LEU A 54 -4.65 5.48 -11.87
C LEU A 54 -4.20 6.42 -10.74
N PRO A 55 -3.25 6.01 -9.89
CA PRO A 55 -2.72 6.90 -8.87
C PRO A 55 -1.82 7.96 -9.52
N ALA A 56 -1.63 9.09 -8.82
CA ALA A 56 -0.65 10.10 -9.16
C ALA A 56 0.78 9.54 -9.12
N ASP A 57 1.71 10.27 -9.74
CA ASP A 57 3.12 9.89 -9.77
C ASP A 57 3.69 9.72 -8.34
N GLY A 58 4.31 8.56 -8.09
CA GLY A 58 4.83 8.20 -6.76
C GLY A 58 3.78 7.76 -5.75
N CYS A 59 2.51 7.71 -6.14
CA CYS A 59 1.42 7.19 -5.33
C CYS A 59 1.04 5.75 -5.73
N VAL A 60 0.40 5.06 -4.78
CA VAL A 60 -0.23 3.76 -4.98
C VAL A 60 -1.65 3.79 -4.41
N PHE A 61 -2.50 2.86 -4.81
CA PHE A 61 -3.77 2.64 -4.11
C PHE A 61 -3.63 1.56 -3.06
N VAL A 62 -4.13 1.81 -1.86
CA VAL A 62 -4.26 0.82 -0.78
C VAL A 62 -5.74 0.53 -0.56
N LYS A 63 -6.12 -0.75 -0.55
CA LYS A 63 -7.51 -1.14 -0.27
C LYS A 63 -7.81 -1.00 1.22
N GLY A 64 -8.99 -0.48 1.56
CA GLY A 64 -9.47 -0.32 2.93
C GLY A 64 -10.58 -1.30 3.30
N TRP A 65 -10.60 -2.51 2.75
CA TRP A 65 -11.62 -3.52 3.02
C TRP A 65 -11.02 -4.89 3.38
N SER A 66 -11.86 -5.76 3.93
CA SER A 66 -11.52 -7.11 4.40
C SER A 66 -10.33 -7.08 5.38
N GLU A 67 -9.31 -7.90 5.17
CA GLU A 67 -8.12 -8.03 6.03
C GLU A 67 -7.24 -6.77 6.03
N HIS A 68 -7.46 -5.85 5.08
CA HIS A 68 -6.71 -4.60 4.94
C HIS A 68 -7.49 -3.38 5.44
N ALA A 69 -8.68 -3.57 6.03
CA ALA A 69 -9.45 -2.46 6.58
C ALA A 69 -8.70 -1.79 7.75
N GLY A 70 -8.17 -0.58 7.53
CA GLY A 70 -7.31 0.15 8.48
C GLY A 70 -5.81 0.09 8.14
N LEU A 71 -5.41 -0.60 7.06
CA LEU A 71 -3.99 -0.75 6.71
C LEU A 71 -3.36 0.58 6.31
N ALA A 72 -4.05 1.40 5.50
CA ALA A 72 -3.52 2.69 5.07
C ALA A 72 -3.23 3.59 6.28
N GLU A 73 -4.18 3.69 7.19
CA GLU A 73 -4.04 4.45 8.44
C GLU A 73 -2.87 3.91 9.28
N SER A 74 -2.73 2.59 9.40
CA SER A 74 -1.60 2.01 10.13
C SER A 74 -0.24 2.32 9.48
N LEU A 75 -0.15 2.31 8.14
CA LEU A 75 1.07 2.67 7.42
C LEU A 75 1.40 4.16 7.59
N GLU A 76 0.39 5.03 7.60
CA GLU A 76 0.54 6.47 7.85
C GLU A 76 1.00 6.75 9.28
N GLU A 77 0.42 6.08 10.29
CA GLU A 77 0.84 6.18 11.70
C GLU A 77 2.31 5.75 11.90
N GLN A 78 2.80 4.84 11.08
CA GLN A 78 4.19 4.39 11.07
C GLN A 78 5.13 5.31 10.25
N GLY A 79 4.59 6.34 9.60
CA GLY A 79 5.34 7.27 8.75
C GLY A 79 5.90 6.62 7.48
N LEU A 80 5.24 5.56 6.98
CA LEU A 80 5.64 4.85 5.75
C LEU A 80 4.96 5.44 4.51
N ILE A 81 3.82 6.10 4.69
CA ILE A 81 3.04 6.74 3.65
C ILE A 81 2.44 8.07 4.16
N GLU A 82 1.86 8.84 3.23
CA GLU A 82 0.93 9.92 3.47
C GLU A 82 -0.37 9.62 2.70
N ILE A 83 -1.54 9.70 3.35
CA ILE A 83 -2.84 9.52 2.69
C ILE A 83 -3.22 10.83 1.98
N GLU A 84 -3.28 10.79 0.65
CA GLU A 84 -3.58 11.96 -0.19
C GLU A 84 -5.08 12.07 -0.49
N ASP A 85 -5.75 10.94 -0.72
CA ASP A 85 -7.18 10.92 -1.02
C ASP A 85 -7.87 9.63 -0.54
N ARG A 86 -9.19 9.71 -0.37
CA ARG A 86 -10.07 8.61 -0.01
C ARG A 86 -11.15 8.43 -1.06
N LEU A 87 -11.12 7.30 -1.74
CA LEU A 87 -11.99 6.96 -2.87
C LEU A 87 -13.03 5.92 -2.47
N VAL A 88 -14.20 6.00 -3.10
CA VAL A 88 -15.23 4.95 -3.04
C VAL A 88 -15.27 4.23 -4.37
N VAL A 89 -15.03 2.92 -4.36
CA VAL A 89 -14.84 2.12 -5.57
C VAL A 89 -15.72 0.87 -5.61
N GLY A 90 -16.07 0.47 -6.84
CA GLY A 90 -16.80 -0.76 -7.11
C GLY A 90 -18.26 -0.77 -6.66
N PRO A 91 -18.97 -1.88 -6.93
CA PRO A 91 -20.41 -2.00 -6.69
C PRO A 91 -20.79 -2.10 -5.21
N PHE A 92 -19.82 -2.34 -4.32
CA PHE A 92 -20.03 -2.46 -2.88
C PHE A 92 -19.66 -1.19 -2.10
N SER A 93 -19.40 -0.09 -2.81
CA SER A 93 -18.96 1.18 -2.20
C SER A 93 -17.77 1.00 -1.26
N SER A 94 -16.79 0.20 -1.68
CA SER A 94 -15.60 -0.11 -0.88
C SER A 94 -14.67 1.10 -0.83
N THR A 95 -13.97 1.28 0.30
CA THR A 95 -13.02 2.40 0.47
C THR A 95 -11.64 2.02 -0.06
N ALA A 96 -11.08 2.80 -0.97
CA ALA A 96 -9.66 2.75 -1.31
C ALA A 96 -9.01 4.07 -0.90
N TYR A 97 -7.71 4.03 -0.63
CA TYR A 97 -6.90 5.19 -0.31
C TYR A 97 -5.88 5.39 -1.42
N GLU A 98 -5.72 6.61 -1.88
CA GLU A 98 -4.56 7.01 -2.66
C GLU A 98 -3.50 7.52 -1.69
N VAL A 99 -2.30 6.95 -1.77
CA VAL A 99 -1.25 7.21 -0.78
C VAL A 99 0.07 7.48 -1.47
N ARG A 100 0.79 8.50 -0.98
CA ARG A 100 2.19 8.75 -1.35
C ARG A 100 3.09 7.88 -0.49
N VAL A 101 4.03 7.17 -1.11
CA VAL A 101 4.98 6.32 -0.38
C VAL A 101 6.21 7.15 0.03
N LEU A 102 6.61 7.07 1.30
CA LEU A 102 7.68 7.88 1.90
C LEU A 102 8.99 7.09 2.06
N LEU A 103 9.31 6.27 1.06
CA LEU A 103 10.57 5.52 0.99
C LEU A 103 11.56 6.32 0.14
N ASP A 104 12.23 7.29 0.77
CA ASP A 104 13.33 8.05 0.18
C ASP A 104 14.66 7.29 0.23
#